data_AF-A0A2G9Q375-F1
#
_entry.id   AF-A0A2G9Q375-F1
#
_cell.length_a   1.000
_cell.length_b   1.000
_cell.length_c   1.000
_cell.angle_alpha   90.00
_cell.angle_beta   90.00
_cell.angle_gamma   90.00
#
_symmetry.space_group_name_H-M   'P 1'
#
loop_
_entity.id
_entity.type
_entity.pdbx_description
1 polymer ?
#
loop_
_entity_poly.entity_id
_entity_poly.type
_entity_poly.pdbx_seq_one_letter_code
_entity_poly.pdbx_strand_id
1 'polypeptide(L)' 'MVEIGTTTGDRDVVDPDPFTSESAQILIGEIMGCNGALENIQKIINDVQQKMKNIIDVLGRV' A
#
# COMPACT_ATOMS: atom_id res chain seq x y z
N MET A 1 31.41 46.21 -14.67
CA MET A 1 29.97 46.18 -15.00
C MET A 1 29.73 44.86 -15.68
N VAL A 2 29.10 43.91 -14.99
CA VAL A 2 28.87 42.56 -15.50
C VAL A 2 27.39 42.48 -15.86
N GLU A 3 27.13 42.53 -17.16
CA GLU A 3 25.83 42.26 -17.76
C GLU A 3 25.77 40.75 -17.99
N ILE A 4 24.90 40.04 -17.28
CA ILE A 4 24.58 38.64 -17.56
C ILE A 4 23.08 38.60 -17.82
N GLY A 5 22.77 38.34 -19.09
CA GLY A 5 21.44 38.39 -19.66
C GLY A 5 20.46 37.40 -19.04
N THR A 6 19.20 37.80 -19.04
CA THR A 6 18.03 36.98 -18.71
C THR A 6 17.86 35.90 -19.78
N THR A 7 18.31 34.68 -19.50
CA THR A 7 17.83 33.51 -20.24
C THR A 7 16.39 33.25 -19.78
N THR A 8 15.44 33.62 -20.62
CA THR A 8 14.07 33.12 -20.56
C THR A 8 14.15 31.64 -20.93
N GLY A 9 14.57 30.84 -19.95
CA GLY A 9 14.52 29.40 -20.02
C GLY A 9 13.06 29.02 -19.84
N ASP A 10 12.41 28.73 -20.95
CA ASP A 10 11.18 27.96 -21.05
C ASP A 10 11.43 26.61 -20.36
N ARG A 11 11.42 26.64 -19.03
CA ARG A 11 11.40 25.44 -18.21
C ARG A 11 9.97 24.97 -18.34
N ASP A 12 9.77 24.07 -19.27
CA ASP A 12 8.68 23.11 -19.21
C ASP A 12 8.87 22.39 -17.86
N VAL A 13 8.24 22.95 -16.82
CA VAL A 13 8.23 22.37 -15.48
C VAL A 13 7.36 21.15 -15.63
N VAL A 14 7.97 20.04 -16.08
CA VAL A 14 7.39 18.72 -15.92
C VAL A 14 7.25 18.56 -14.42
N ASP A 15 6.02 18.74 -13.94
CA ASP A 15 5.65 18.44 -12.57
C ASP A 15 6.03 16.96 -12.36
N PRO A 16 7.01 16.66 -11.48
CA PRO A 16 7.43 15.28 -11.30
C PRO A 16 6.22 14.47 -10.90
N ASP A 17 5.98 13.36 -11.62
CA ASP A 17 4.89 12.45 -11.29
C ASP A 17 4.97 12.16 -9.78
N PRO A 18 3.90 12.42 -9.00
CA PRO A 18 3.90 12.26 -7.55
C PRO A 18 4.41 10.88 -7.10
N PHE A 19 4.27 9.87 -7.96
CA PHE A 19 4.65 8.48 -7.72
C PHE A 19 6.07 8.12 -8.17
N THR A 20 6.80 9.05 -8.80
CA THR A 20 8.21 8.82 -9.20
C THR A 20 9.20 9.17 -8.10
N SER A 21 8.78 9.89 -7.06
CA SER A 21 9.64 10.19 -5.92
C SER A 21 10.03 8.92 -5.15
N GLU A 22 11.25 8.89 -4.62
CA GLU A 22 11.77 7.77 -3.80
C GLU A 22 10.85 7.48 -2.61
N SER A 23 10.33 8.53 -1.96
CA SER A 23 9.38 8.41 -0.86
C SER A 23 8.06 7.76 -1.30
N ALA A 24 7.55 8.07 -2.49
CA ALA A 24 6.35 7.42 -3.01
C ALA A 24 6.58 5.94 -3.33
N GLN A 25 7.74 5.58 -3.90
CA GLN A 25 8.07 4.17 -4.17
C GLN A 25 8.22 3.35 -2.88
N ILE A 26 8.82 3.92 -1.82
CA ILE A 26 8.89 3.29 -0.49
C ILE A 26 7.48 3.06 0.05
N LEU A 27 6.63 4.09 0.03
CA LEU A 27 5.25 3.99 0.52
C LEU A 27 4.43 2.95 -0.25
N ILE A 28 4.60 2.87 -1.57
CA ILE A 28 3.97 1.82 -2.41
C ILE A 28 4.43 0.43 -1.97
N GLY A 29 5.73 0.25 -1.71
CA GLY A 29 6.28 -1.00 -1.20
C GLY A 29 5.72 -1.39 0.18
N GLU A 30 5.62 -0.43 1.10
CA GLU A 30 5.01 -0.64 2.42
C GLU A 30 3.53 -1.05 2.32
N ILE A 31 2.74 -0.34 1.49
CA ILE A 31 1.33 -0.66 1.25
C ILE A 31 1.18 -2.07 0.66
N MET A 32 2.03 -2.44 -0.30
CA MET A 32 2.03 -3.77 -0.89
C MET A 32 2.35 -4.85 0.15
N GLY A 33 3.33 -4.60 1.03
CA GLY A 33 3.65 -5.49 2.16
C GLY A 33 2.49 -5.62 3.14
N CYS A 34 1.83 -4.51 3.49
CA CYS A 34 0.64 -4.51 4.34
C CYS A 34 -0.50 -5.34 3.74
N ASN A 35 -0.74 -5.23 2.43
CA ASN A 35 -1.78 -6.03 1.75
C ASN A 35 -1.53 -7.53 1.90
N GLY A 36 -0.30 -8.00 1.72
CA GLY A 36 0.04 -9.41 1.93
C GLY A 36 -0.19 -9.88 3.38
N ALA A 37 0.15 -9.04 4.36
CA ALA A 37 -0.13 -9.34 5.77
C ALA A 37 -1.64 -9.40 6.06
N LEU A 38 -2.43 -8.48 5.48
CA LEU A 38 -3.88 -8.46 5.62
C LEU A 38 -4.54 -9.72 5.04
N GLU A 39 -4.11 -10.18 3.87
CA GLU A 39 -4.61 -11.44 3.29
C GLU A 39 -4.36 -12.64 4.21
N ASN A 40 -3.19 -12.70 4.87
CA ASN A 40 -2.88 -13.78 5.80
C ASN A 40 -3.77 -13.73 7.06
N ILE A 41 -3.98 -12.54 7.62
CA ILE A 41 -4.90 -12.33 8.75
C ILE A 41 -6.31 -12.78 8.36
N GLN A 42 -6.76 -12.44 7.15
CA GLN A 42 -8.08 -12.83 6.66
C GLN A 42 -8.24 -14.35 6.56
N LYS A 43 -7.21 -15.07 6.10
CA LYS A 43 -7.19 -16.54 6.08
C LYS A 43 -7.28 -17.14 7.49
N ILE A 44 -6.54 -16.58 8.45
CA ILE A 44 -6.56 -17.04 9.85
C ILE A 44 -7.95 -16.84 10.45
N ILE A 45 -8.58 -15.68 10.23
CA ILE A 45 -9.94 -15.40 10.71
C ILE A 45 -10.92 -16.42 10.12
N ASN A 46 -10.84 -16.72 8.83
CA ASN A 46 -11.72 -17.69 8.18
C ASN A 46 -11.54 -19.11 8.76
N ASP A 47 -10.29 -19.53 9.01
CA ASP A 47 -10.00 -20.82 9.66
C ASP A 47 -10.59 -20.90 11.07
N VAL A 48 -10.42 -19.85 11.88
CA VAL A 48 -10.98 -19.77 13.24
C VAL A 48 -12.51 -19.80 13.19
N GLN A 49 -13.14 -19.05 12.29
CA GLN A 49 -14.60 -19.06 12.10
C GLN A 49 -15.10 -20.47 11.74
N GLN A 50 -14.39 -21.19 10.87
CA GLN A 50 -14.78 -22.54 10.50
C GLN A 50 -14.66 -23.51 11.67
N LYS A 51 -13.58 -23.42 12.46
CA LYS A 51 -13.40 -24.20 13.69
C LYS A 51 -14.51 -23.94 14.70
N MET A 52 -14.90 -22.67 14.89
CA MET A 52 -16.01 -22.31 15.78
C MET A 52 -17.34 -22.91 15.32
N LYS A 53 -17.65 -22.87 14.01
CA LYS A 53 -18.84 -23.52 13.45
C LYS A 53 -18.86 -25.02 13.76
N ASN A 54 -17.72 -25.70 13.57
CA ASN A 54 -17.62 -27.13 13.87
C ASN A 54 -17.84 -27.44 15.36
N ILE A 55 -17.31 -26.60 16.26
CA ILE A 55 -17.54 -26.75 17.71
C ILE A 55 -19.03 -26.61 18.05
N ILE A 56 -19.69 -25.59 17.50
CA ILE A 56 -21.12 -25.35 17.71
C ILE A 56 -21.96 -26.53 17.18
N ASP A 57 -21.64 -27.05 15.99
CA ASP A 57 -22.31 -28.22 15.41
C ASP A 57 -22.17 -29.47 16.29
N VAL A 58 -20.98 -29.74 16.84
CA VAL A 58 -20.78 -30.87 17.77
C VAL A 58 -21.58 -30.69 19.06
N LEU A 59 -21.56 -29.50 19.65
CA LEU A 59 -22.29 -29.22 20.89
C LEU A 59 -23.82 -29.30 20.72
N GLY A 60 -24.34 -28.89 19.56
CA GLY A 60 -25.78 -28.98 19.26
C GLY A 60 -26.31 -30.39 19.00
N ARG A 61 -25.41 -31.39 18.85
CA ARG A 61 -25.79 -32.80 18.67
C ARG A 61 -25.89 -33.57 19.99
N VAL A 62 -25.45 -32.98 21.10
CA VAL A 62 -25.54 -33.55 22.47
C VAL A 62 -26.83 -33.09 23.12
#